data_AF-A0A6A4ZEZ0-F1
#
_entry.id   AF-A0A6A4ZEZ0-F1
#
_cell.length_a   1.000
_cell.length_b   1.000
_cell.length_c   1.000
_cell.angle_alpha   90.00
_cell.angle_beta   90.00
_cell.angle_gamma   90.00
#
_symmetry.space_group_name_H-M   'P 1'
#
loop_
_entity.id
_entity.type
_entity.pdbx_description
1 polymer ?
#
loop_
_entity_poly.entity_id
_entity_poly.type
_entity_poly.pdbx_seq_one_letter_code
_entity_poly.pdbx_strand_id
1 'polypeptide(L)'
;TLTEMSGNTTLHQLSADDDEWMNLVTGEFHDHDRCVFVVQQVQHDAANPTTQRQRNRMIWLDMRPIAGGRTLVRVLYRFDQYFDPWGFVPLEEEALSWGCDLQHVQDDQKERTFHAYCTNLLVTINANHQAKINAHLTTIMHASLE
;
A
#
# COMPACT_ATOMS: atom_id res chain seq x y z
N THR A 1 11.86 -10.52 4.78
CA THR A 1 11.56 -10.02 3.43
C THR A 1 12.46 -10.69 2.43
N LEU A 2 11.92 -11.34 1.39
CA LEU A 2 12.69 -11.76 0.21
C LEU A 2 12.58 -10.67 -0.85
N THR A 3 13.69 -10.42 -1.55
CA THR A 3 13.76 -9.38 -2.59
C THR A 3 14.39 -9.93 -3.86
N GLU A 4 13.66 -9.87 -4.97
CA GLU A 4 14.14 -10.18 -6.33
C GLU A 4 14.04 -8.92 -7.19
N MET A 5 15.03 -8.67 -8.06
CA MET A 5 15.07 -7.49 -8.93
C MET A 5 15.20 -7.88 -10.40
N SER A 6 14.42 -7.22 -11.26
CA SER A 6 14.51 -7.36 -12.71
C SER A 6 14.15 -6.03 -13.38
N GLY A 7 15.11 -5.46 -14.12
CA GLY A 7 14.94 -4.15 -14.75
C GLY A 7 14.61 -3.06 -13.74
N ASN A 8 13.47 -2.38 -13.93
CA ASN A 8 12.97 -1.34 -13.03
C ASN A 8 11.95 -1.86 -11.99
N THR A 9 11.86 -3.18 -11.81
CA THR A 9 10.92 -3.80 -10.89
C THR A 9 11.61 -4.61 -9.80
N THR A 10 10.99 -4.62 -8.63
CA THR A 10 11.46 -5.35 -7.44
C THR A 10 10.28 -6.07 -6.80
N LEU A 11 10.41 -7.38 -6.58
CA LEU A 11 9.47 -8.19 -5.81
C LEU A 11 9.80 -8.10 -4.33
N HIS A 12 8.80 -7.87 -3.48
CA HIS A 12 8.90 -7.88 -2.02
C HIS A 12 7.92 -8.89 -1.46
N GLN A 13 8.44 -9.85 -0.69
CA GLN A 13 7.63 -10.85 -0.01
C GLN A 13 7.73 -10.67 1.50
N LEU A 14 6.59 -10.42 2.15
CA LEU A 14 6.48 -10.19 3.58
C LEU A 14 5.10 -10.60 4.12
N SER A 15 5.05 -10.97 5.40
CA SER A 15 3.81 -11.09 6.16
C SER A 15 3.59 -9.81 6.96
N ALA A 16 2.38 -9.26 6.92
CA ALA A 16 1.98 -8.13 7.76
C ALA A 16 1.64 -8.60 9.19
N ASP A 17 1.52 -7.66 10.11
CA ASP A 17 1.23 -7.95 11.53
C ASP A 17 -0.16 -8.60 11.73
N ASP A 18 -1.08 -8.43 10.78
CA ASP A 18 -2.40 -9.04 10.76
C ASP A 18 -2.43 -10.40 10.05
N ASP A 19 -1.26 -11.02 9.85
CA ASP A 19 -1.05 -12.30 9.15
C ASP A 19 -1.43 -12.27 7.65
N GLU A 20 -1.52 -11.09 7.05
CA GLU A 20 -1.67 -10.96 5.60
C GLU A 20 -0.36 -11.28 4.87
N TRP A 21 -0.42 -12.15 3.86
CA TRP A 21 0.68 -12.34 2.92
C TRP A 21 0.71 -11.27 1.82
N MET A 22 1.79 -10.50 1.80
CA MET A 22 2.08 -9.49 0.80
C MET A 22 3.16 -9.97 -0.15
N ASN A 23 2.79 -10.13 -1.42
CA ASN A 23 3.71 -10.45 -2.51
C ASN A 23 3.67 -9.32 -3.53
N LEU A 24 4.49 -8.30 -3.31
CA LEU A 24 4.36 -6.99 -3.93
C LEU A 24 5.44 -6.79 -4.98
N VAL A 25 5.03 -6.66 -6.25
CA VAL A 25 5.91 -6.12 -7.28
C VAL A 25 5.84 -4.60 -7.21
N THR A 26 6.98 -3.97 -6.99
CA THR A 26 7.14 -2.52 -7.07
C THR A 26 7.85 -2.16 -8.37
N GLY A 27 7.54 -1.00 -8.95
CA GLY A 27 8.27 -0.48 -10.09
C GLY A 27 8.33 1.04 -10.08
N GLU A 28 9.43 1.59 -10.58
CA GLU A 28 9.63 3.04 -10.70
C GLU A 28 9.77 3.44 -12.17
N PHE A 29 9.05 4.49 -12.57
CA PHE A 29 8.99 4.98 -13.94
C PHE A 29 9.24 6.49 -13.94
N HIS A 30 10.32 6.89 -14.60
CA HIS A 30 10.78 8.28 -14.66
C HIS A 30 10.45 8.91 -16.01
N ASP A 31 9.96 10.14 -15.98
CA ASP A 31 9.83 11.06 -17.09
C ASP A 31 10.47 12.40 -16.69
N HIS A 32 10.59 13.36 -17.62
CA HIS A 32 11.32 14.61 -17.40
C HIS A 32 10.86 15.41 -16.17
N ASP A 33 9.56 15.42 -15.88
CA ASP A 33 8.93 16.17 -14.78
C ASP A 33 8.02 15.29 -13.92
N ARG A 34 8.25 13.97 -13.92
CA ARG A 34 7.36 13.02 -13.24
C ARG A 34 8.10 11.76 -12.84
N CYS A 35 7.87 11.29 -11.62
CA CYS A 35 8.17 9.92 -11.23
C CYS A 35 6.88 9.23 -10.81
N VAL A 36 6.63 8.05 -11.37
CA VAL A 36 5.52 7.17 -10.99
C VAL A 36 6.08 5.94 -10.31
N PHE A 37 5.68 5.73 -9.07
CA PHE A 37 5.93 4.48 -8.35
C PHE A 37 4.65 3.65 -8.33
N VAL A 38 4.75 2.39 -8.72
CA VAL A 38 3.63 1.45 -8.73
C VAL A 38 3.92 0.29 -7.79
N VAL A 39 2.87 -0.20 -7.14
CA VAL A 39 2.88 -1.43 -6.33
C VAL A 39 1.72 -2.28 -6.80
N GLN A 40 1.96 -3.57 -7.03
CA GLN A 40 0.96 -4.54 -7.45
C GLN A 40 1.13 -5.83 -6.65
N GLN A 41 0.02 -6.37 -6.12
CA GLN A 41 0.02 -7.71 -5.54
C GLN A 41 0.09 -8.78 -6.64
N VAL A 42 0.91 -9.80 -6.43
CA VAL A 42 0.88 -11.09 -7.12
C VAL A 42 0.21 -12.12 -6.20
N GLN A 43 -1.00 -12.53 -6.52
CA GLN A 43 -1.77 -13.44 -5.66
C GLN A 43 -1.28 -14.88 -5.75
N HIS A 44 -0.91 -15.29 -6.96
CA HIS A 44 -0.48 -16.64 -7.27
C HIS A 44 0.94 -16.64 -7.79
N ASP A 45 1.86 -17.05 -6.93
CA ASP A 45 3.26 -17.29 -7.26
C ASP A 45 3.55 -18.78 -7.12
N ALA A 46 3.83 -19.45 -8.23
CA ALA A 46 4.10 -20.88 -8.25
C ALA A 46 5.41 -21.24 -7.52
N ALA A 47 6.37 -20.31 -7.42
CA ALA A 47 7.62 -20.52 -6.70
C ALA A 47 7.44 -20.35 -5.18
N ASN A 48 6.41 -19.62 -4.75
CA ASN A 48 6.11 -19.37 -3.34
C ASN A 48 4.59 -19.44 -3.07
N PRO A 49 4.01 -20.65 -3.09
CA PRO A 49 2.60 -20.84 -2.78
C PRO A 49 2.33 -20.53 -1.31
N THR A 50 1.19 -19.90 -1.03
CA THR A 50 0.76 -19.62 0.34
C THR A 50 -0.73 -19.91 0.51
N THR A 51 -1.11 -20.24 1.74
CA THR A 51 -2.50 -20.37 2.20
C THR A 51 -2.91 -19.23 3.13
N GLN A 52 -2.02 -18.27 3.38
CA GLN A 52 -2.32 -17.09 4.19
C GLN A 52 -3.32 -16.19 3.47
N ARG A 53 -4.02 -15.39 4.27
CA ARG A 53 -4.92 -14.35 3.77
C ARG A 53 -4.17 -13.36 2.89
N GLN A 54 -4.79 -12.94 1.81
CA GLN A 54 -4.27 -11.95 0.87
C GLN A 54 -5.36 -10.98 0.43
N ARG A 55 -4.99 -9.88 -0.20
CA ARG A 55 -5.90 -9.08 -1.03
C ARG A 55 -5.28 -8.79 -2.39
N ASN A 56 -6.13 -8.58 -3.39
CA ASN A 56 -5.67 -7.84 -4.56
C ASN A 56 -5.49 -6.37 -4.18
N ARG A 57 -4.31 -5.83 -4.49
CA ARG A 57 -4.02 -4.41 -4.29
C ARG A 57 -3.18 -3.82 -5.39
N MET A 58 -3.45 -2.55 -5.63
CA MET A 58 -2.66 -1.67 -6.46
C MET A 58 -2.48 -0.32 -5.76
N ILE A 59 -1.25 0.19 -5.74
CA ILE A 59 -0.92 1.49 -5.17
C ILE A 59 -0.09 2.26 -6.18
N TRP A 60 -0.53 3.45 -6.58
CA TRP A 60 0.22 4.32 -7.48
C TRP A 60 0.54 5.64 -6.80
N LEU A 61 1.81 6.05 -6.84
CA LEU A 61 2.25 7.37 -6.43
C LEU A 61 2.71 8.13 -7.67
N ASP A 62 2.03 9.22 -8.01
CA ASP A 62 2.42 10.16 -9.06
C ASP A 62 3.07 11.38 -8.40
N MET A 63 4.38 11.51 -8.57
CA MET A 63 5.22 12.53 -7.97
C MET A 63 5.67 13.52 -9.04
N ARG A 64 5.39 14.81 -8.83
CA ARG A 64 5.75 15.88 -9.77
C ARG A 64 6.41 17.05 -9.05
N PRO A 65 7.48 17.63 -9.58
CA PRO A 65 8.05 18.84 -9.04
C PRO A 65 7.04 19.99 -9.20
N ILE A 66 6.97 20.85 -8.20
CA ILE A 66 6.22 22.10 -8.21
C ILE A 66 7.11 23.24 -7.70
N ALA A 67 6.67 24.48 -7.89
CA ALA A 67 7.46 25.65 -7.51
C ALA A 67 7.91 25.65 -6.04
N GLY A 68 9.12 26.14 -5.82
CA GLY A 68 9.76 26.24 -4.49
C GLY A 68 10.45 24.95 -4.03
N GLY A 69 10.91 24.09 -4.96
CA GLY A 69 11.62 22.85 -4.62
C GLY A 69 10.74 21.81 -3.92
N ARG A 70 9.42 21.91 -4.09
CA ARG A 70 8.45 20.99 -3.48
C ARG A 70 8.02 19.94 -4.49
N THR A 71 7.48 18.83 -3.99
CA THR A 71 6.92 17.76 -4.81
C THR A 71 5.44 17.59 -4.49
N LEU A 72 4.59 17.62 -5.53
CA LEU A 72 3.21 17.19 -5.43
C LEU A 72 3.17 15.68 -5.54
N VAL A 73 2.64 15.01 -4.52
CA VAL A 73 2.43 13.56 -4.51
C VAL A 73 0.93 13.29 -4.58
N ARG A 74 0.49 12.55 -5.59
CA ARG A 74 -0.88 12.01 -5.68
C ARG A 74 -0.82 10.51 -5.48
N VAL A 75 -1.70 9.99 -4.64
CA VAL A 75 -1.73 8.56 -4.33
C VAL A 75 -3.09 7.98 -4.73
N LEU A 76 -3.07 6.88 -5.48
CA LEU A 76 -4.23 6.06 -5.75
C LEU A 76 -4.06 4.73 -5.01
N TYR A 77 -5.05 4.39 -4.20
CA TYR A 77 -5.18 3.08 -3.59
C TYR A 77 -6.35 2.34 -4.24
N ARG A 78 -6.14 1.11 -4.65
CA ARG A 78 -7.20 0.17 -5.00
C ARG A 78 -6.97 -1.11 -4.24
N PHE A 79 -7.82 -1.37 -3.25
CA PHE A 79 -7.80 -2.60 -2.46
C PHE A 79 -9.11 -3.33 -2.69
N ASP A 80 -9.00 -4.62 -3.01
CA ASP A 80 -10.14 -5.52 -2.98
C ASP A 80 -10.23 -6.18 -1.59
N GLN A 81 -11.35 -6.85 -1.32
CA GLN A 81 -11.59 -7.59 -0.07
C GLN A 81 -10.51 -8.64 0.17
N TYR A 82 -10.24 -8.91 1.44
CA TYR A 82 -9.41 -10.05 1.81
C TYR A 82 -10.01 -11.38 1.34
N PHE A 83 -9.13 -12.30 0.95
CA PHE A 83 -9.49 -13.66 0.62
C PHE A 83 -8.41 -14.64 1.12
N ASP A 84 -8.80 -15.88 1.29
CA ASP A 84 -7.94 -17.02 1.62
C ASP A 84 -8.35 -18.24 0.76
N PRO A 85 -7.77 -19.44 0.96
CA PRO A 85 -8.17 -20.63 0.19
C PRO A 85 -9.63 -21.06 0.34
N TRP A 86 -10.35 -20.58 1.36
CA TRP A 86 -11.74 -20.92 1.66
C TRP A 86 -12.74 -19.89 1.09
N GLY A 87 -12.28 -18.70 0.73
CA GLY A 87 -13.08 -17.68 0.06
C GLY A 87 -12.76 -16.27 0.52
N PHE A 88 -13.73 -15.38 0.39
CA PHE A 88 -13.60 -14.00 0.89
C PHE A 88 -13.77 -13.96 2.41
N VAL A 89 -12.93 -13.17 3.06
CA VAL A 89 -12.98 -12.92 4.50
C VAL A 89 -14.15 -11.99 4.82
N PRO A 90 -14.98 -12.29 5.83
CA PRO A 90 -16.13 -11.45 6.17
C PRO A 90 -15.75 -9.99 6.42
N LEU A 91 -16.63 -9.06 6.01
CA LEU A 91 -16.40 -7.62 6.12
C LEU A 91 -16.07 -7.19 7.56
N GLU A 92 -16.77 -7.73 8.55
CA GLU A 92 -16.56 -7.41 9.95
C GLU A 92 -15.21 -7.89 10.48
N GLU A 93 -14.74 -9.04 10.00
CA GLU A 93 -13.44 -9.59 10.37
C GLU A 93 -12.31 -8.77 9.75
N GLU A 94 -12.43 -8.42 8.46
CA GLU A 94 -11.50 -7.51 7.80
C GLU A 94 -11.51 -6.13 8.46
N ALA A 95 -12.68 -5.56 8.74
CA ALA A 95 -12.77 -4.26 9.39
C ALA A 95 -12.10 -4.26 10.76
N LEU A 96 -12.31 -5.32 11.55
CA LEU A 96 -11.69 -5.46 12.86
C LEU A 96 -10.16 -5.59 12.75
N SER A 97 -9.63 -6.30 11.75
CA SER A 97 -8.17 -6.39 11.53
C SER A 97 -7.55 -5.04 11.17
N TRP A 98 -8.34 -4.13 10.59
CA TRP A 98 -7.97 -2.75 10.32
C TRP A 98 -8.19 -1.81 11.52
N GLY A 99 -8.71 -2.31 12.64
CA GLY A 99 -9.02 -1.52 13.83
C GLY A 99 -10.37 -0.78 13.77
N CYS A 100 -11.27 -1.20 12.88
CA CYS A 100 -12.63 -0.67 12.74
C CYS A 100 -13.66 -1.70 13.24
N ASP A 101 -14.19 -1.51 14.44
CA ASP A 101 -15.24 -2.38 14.98
C ASP A 101 -16.61 -2.00 14.40
N LEU A 102 -17.27 -2.98 13.77
CA LEU A 102 -18.59 -2.85 13.15
C LEU A 102 -19.71 -3.52 13.95
N GLN A 103 -19.45 -4.07 15.15
CA GLN A 103 -20.42 -4.84 15.94
C GLN A 103 -21.75 -4.11 16.17
N HIS A 104 -21.72 -2.79 16.30
CA HIS A 104 -22.89 -1.95 16.57
C HIS A 104 -23.38 -1.15 15.36
N VAL A 105 -22.84 -1.41 14.18
CA VAL A 105 -23.23 -0.76 12.93
C VAL A 105 -24.33 -1.57 12.26
N GLN A 106 -25.39 -0.91 11.77
CA GLN A 106 -26.45 -1.57 11.01
C GLN A 106 -25.89 -2.19 9.73
N ASP A 107 -26.36 -3.38 9.35
CA ASP A 107 -25.79 -4.16 8.25
C ASP A 107 -25.68 -3.38 6.94
N ASP A 108 -26.70 -2.59 6.60
CA ASP A 108 -26.76 -1.76 5.39
C ASP A 108 -25.80 -0.56 5.42
N GLN A 109 -25.19 -0.26 6.58
CA GLN A 109 -24.23 0.83 6.77
C GLN A 109 -22.79 0.35 6.99
N LYS A 110 -22.55 -0.96 7.15
CA LYS A 110 -21.23 -1.52 7.47
C LYS A 110 -20.19 -1.19 6.40
N GLU A 111 -20.50 -1.46 5.13
CA GLU A 111 -19.56 -1.23 4.02
C GLU A 111 -19.19 0.26 3.91
N ARG A 112 -20.18 1.15 3.98
CA ARG A 112 -19.97 2.60 3.94
C ARG A 112 -19.11 3.08 5.12
N THR A 113 -19.39 2.57 6.32
CA THR A 113 -18.64 2.90 7.54
C THR A 113 -17.19 2.48 7.40
N PHE A 114 -16.94 1.23 6.97
CA PHE A 114 -15.59 0.72 6.80
C PHE A 114 -14.83 1.46 5.68
N HIS A 115 -15.48 1.73 4.55
CA HIS A 115 -14.88 2.50 3.45
C HIS A 115 -14.45 3.90 3.91
N ALA A 116 -15.30 4.59 4.68
CA ALA A 116 -14.99 5.92 5.23
C ALA A 116 -13.81 5.85 6.22
N TYR A 117 -13.79 4.83 7.09
CA TYR A 117 -12.67 4.56 8.01
C TYR A 117 -11.35 4.36 7.24
N CYS A 118 -11.32 3.45 6.27
CA CYS A 118 -10.15 3.16 5.46
C CYS A 118 -9.64 4.39 4.70
N THR A 119 -10.55 5.18 4.13
CA THR A 119 -10.18 6.42 3.43
C THR A 119 -9.46 7.39 4.37
N ASN A 120 -9.98 7.60 5.58
CA ASN A 120 -9.38 8.49 6.58
C ASN A 120 -8.04 7.95 7.10
N LEU A 121 -7.94 6.64 7.31
CA LEU A 121 -6.71 5.98 7.73
C LEU A 121 -5.61 6.16 6.66
N LEU A 122 -5.92 5.94 5.38
CA LEU A 122 -4.95 6.10 4.29
C LEU A 122 -4.50 7.56 4.11
N VAL A 123 -5.39 8.53 4.31
CA VAL A 123 -5.01 9.95 4.36
C VAL A 123 -4.01 10.22 5.49
N THR A 124 -4.26 9.65 6.67
CA THR A 124 -3.38 9.78 7.85
C THR A 124 -2.02 9.12 7.61
N ILE A 125 -2.01 7.91 7.05
CA ILE A 125 -0.79 7.18 6.67
C ILE A 125 0.02 7.99 5.65
N ASN A 126 -0.63 8.56 4.62
CA ASN A 126 0.04 9.42 3.64
C ASN A 126 0.70 10.64 4.29
N ALA A 127 0.01 11.34 5.20
CA ALA A 127 0.57 12.49 5.89
C ALA A 127 1.80 12.11 6.74
N ASN A 128 1.71 10.99 7.45
CA ASN A 128 2.82 10.48 8.27
C ASN A 128 4.00 9.98 7.43
N HIS A 129 3.73 9.29 6.32
CA HIS A 129 4.76 8.86 5.38
C HIS A 129 5.42 10.05 4.70
N GLN A 130 4.69 11.10 4.35
CA GLN A 130 5.29 12.29 3.76
C GLN A 130 6.31 12.95 4.70
N ALA A 131 6.02 13.01 6.00
CA ALA A 131 6.99 13.50 6.99
C ALA A 131 8.25 12.61 7.06
N LYS A 132 8.08 11.28 7.08
CA LYS A 132 9.20 10.31 7.13
C LYS A 132 10.03 10.31 5.84
N ILE A 133 9.37 10.36 4.68
CA ILE A 133 10.00 10.44 3.35
C ILE A 133 10.78 11.75 3.24
N ASN A 134 10.19 12.88 3.63
CA ASN A 134 10.90 14.17 3.62
C ASN A 134 12.14 14.15 4.51
N ALA A 135 12.05 13.56 5.70
CA ALA A 135 13.20 13.40 6.60
C ALA A 135 14.30 12.54 5.95
N HIS A 136 13.92 11.39 5.38
CA HIS A 136 14.85 10.48 4.72
C HIS A 136 15.52 11.08 3.49
N LEU A 137 14.76 11.75 2.61
CA LEU A 137 15.28 12.46 1.44
C LEU A 137 16.21 13.61 1.83
N THR A 138 15.86 14.36 2.88
CA THR A 138 16.74 15.42 3.42
C THR A 138 18.08 14.84 3.86
N THR A 139 18.07 13.72 4.60
CA THR A 139 19.30 13.03 5.02
C THR A 139 20.15 12.57 3.84
N ILE A 140 19.54 11.98 2.80
CA ILE A 140 20.26 11.51 1.60
C ILE A 140 20.84 12.67 0.79
N MET A 141 20.09 13.76 0.62
CA MET A 141 20.56 14.94 -0.13
C MET A 141 21.71 15.64 0.60
N HIS A 142 21.70 15.68 1.94
CA HIS A 142 22.84 16.17 2.72
C HIS A 142 24.07 15.24 2.63
N ALA A 143 23.86 13.93 2.65
CA ALA A 143 24.95 12.95 2.52
C ALA A 143 25.55 12.86 1.09
N SER A 144 24.83 13.33 0.07
CA SER A 144 25.31 13.34 -1.33
C SER A 144 26.07 14.62 -1.71
N LEU A 145 26.23 15.55 -0.76
CA LEU A 145 26.94 16.83 -0.91
C LEU A 145 28.26 16.88 -0.12
N GLU A 146 28.65 15.77 0.52
CA GLU A 146 29.96 15.53 1.14
C GLU A 146 30.77 14.53 0.29
#